data_AF-A0A4S8MSY8-F1
#
_entry.id   AF-A0A4S8MSY8-F1
#
_cell.length_a   1.000
_cell.length_b   1.000
_cell.length_c   1.000
_cell.angle_alpha   90.00
_cell.angle_beta   90.00
_cell.angle_gamma   90.00
#
_symmetry.space_group_name_H-M   'P 1'
#
loop_
_entity.id
_entity.type
_entity.pdbx_description
1 polymer ?
#
loop_
_entity_poly.entity_id
_entity_poly.type
_entity_poly.pdbx_seq_one_letter_code
_entity_poly.pdbx_strand_id
1 'polypeptide(L)'
;MSSATAESEPSPQDVLDELQLIDLAYEQADLIYQFTVAQAECDRQWRYAAIKKKEAALYKHQVRVLEQLEKEERREWRRWKKERSRSNNKDGGQQQGSSSSLPDKVYDPFSGSLSDQTKDDLLIIASSLGLSQVDETSVKASILSVIRQHFDTHPELKEAPRYAGLFGKKSSKREASSLAEEATQASQRRRLDD
;
A
#
# COMPACT_ATOMS: atom_id res chain seq x y z
N MET A 1 -59.09 67.67 44.93
CA MET A 1 -58.15 68.81 44.87
C MET A 1 -56.87 68.27 44.25
N SER A 2 -56.68 68.50 42.96
CA SER A 2 -55.48 68.03 42.24
C SER A 2 -54.49 69.18 42.21
N SER A 3 -53.44 69.10 43.02
CA SER A 3 -52.33 70.04 42.95
C SER A 3 -51.47 69.66 41.75
N ALA A 4 -51.53 70.49 40.71
CA ALA A 4 -50.59 70.43 39.60
C ALA A 4 -49.22 70.88 40.12
N THR A 5 -48.27 69.94 40.22
CA THR A 5 -46.85 70.24 40.38
C THR A 5 -46.38 70.97 39.12
N ALA A 6 -46.05 72.24 39.25
CA ALA A 6 -45.36 72.99 38.21
C ALA A 6 -43.95 72.41 38.05
N GLU A 7 -43.70 71.75 36.93
CA GLU A 7 -42.36 71.30 36.57
C GLU A 7 -41.50 72.54 36.32
N SER A 8 -40.46 72.71 37.13
CA SER A 8 -39.46 73.75 36.95
C SER A 8 -38.61 73.38 35.74
N GLU A 9 -38.52 74.27 34.76
CA GLU A 9 -37.63 74.07 33.61
C GLU A 9 -36.17 73.93 34.12
N PRO A 10 -35.40 72.97 33.57
CA PRO A 10 -34.01 72.76 33.96
C PRO A 10 -33.16 73.97 33.59
N SER A 11 -32.20 74.31 34.45
CA SER A 11 -31.26 75.39 34.16
C SER A 11 -30.41 75.01 32.94
N PRO A 12 -30.01 75.96 32.07
CA PRO A 12 -29.08 75.69 30.98
C PRO A 12 -27.77 75.00 31.41
N GLN A 13 -27.35 75.22 32.66
CA GLN A 13 -26.18 74.56 33.23
C GLN A 13 -26.44 73.07 33.49
N ASP A 14 -27.64 72.70 33.95
CA ASP A 14 -28.00 71.30 34.22
C ASP A 14 -27.97 70.47 32.94
N VAL A 15 -28.45 71.07 31.84
CA VAL A 15 -28.42 70.45 30.50
C VAL A 15 -26.98 70.26 30.01
N LEU A 16 -26.09 71.22 30.28
CA LEU A 16 -24.68 71.13 29.88
C LEU A 16 -23.93 70.06 30.67
N ASP A 17 -24.16 69.99 31.98
CA ASP A 17 -23.56 68.97 32.85
C ASP A 17 -24.05 67.56 32.47
N GLU A 18 -25.33 67.43 32.09
CA GLU A 18 -25.90 66.16 31.59
C GLU A 18 -25.27 65.73 30.25
N LEU A 19 -25.07 66.66 29.32
CA LEU A 19 -24.37 66.37 28.05
C LEU A 19 -22.92 65.93 28.27
N GLN A 20 -22.21 66.58 29.19
CA GLN A 20 -20.84 66.17 29.56
C GLN A 20 -20.82 64.76 30.18
N LEU A 21 -21.82 64.43 31.00
CA LEU A 21 -21.95 63.10 31.58
C LEU A 21 -22.22 62.04 30.51
N ILE A 22 -23.04 62.37 29.51
CA ILE A 22 -23.34 61.49 28.37
C ILE A 22 -22.08 61.24 27.54
N ASP A 23 -21.31 62.30 27.21
CA ASP A 23 -20.06 62.16 26.46
C ASP A 23 -19.05 61.29 27.21
N LEU A 24 -18.88 61.52 28.51
CA LEU A 24 -18.02 60.69 29.36
C LEU A 24 -18.50 59.23 29.41
N ALA A 25 -19.81 58.99 29.44
CA ALA A 25 -20.37 57.65 29.43
C ALA A 25 -20.10 56.93 28.09
N TYR A 26 -20.17 57.64 26.96
CA TYR A 26 -19.81 57.09 25.66
C TYR A 26 -18.31 56.76 25.57
N GLU A 27 -17.43 57.62 26.06
CA GLU A 27 -16.00 57.35 26.11
C GLU A 27 -15.68 56.12 26.97
N GLN A 28 -16.32 55.99 28.14
CA GLN A 28 -16.18 54.80 28.98
C GLN A 28 -16.70 53.54 28.30
N ALA A 29 -17.84 53.62 27.62
CA ALA A 29 -18.42 52.50 26.89
C ALA A 29 -17.51 52.04 25.73
N ASP A 30 -16.90 52.97 24.99
CA ASP A 30 -15.95 52.64 23.94
C ASP A 30 -14.69 51.97 24.50
N LEU A 31 -14.15 52.48 25.61
CA LEU A 31 -13.01 51.85 26.27
C LEU A 31 -13.31 50.43 26.73
N ILE A 32 -14.48 50.20 27.33
CA ILE A 32 -14.94 48.86 27.73
C ILE A 32 -15.07 47.96 26.49
N TYR A 33 -15.66 48.46 25.41
CA TYR A 33 -15.78 47.71 24.17
C TYR A 33 -14.40 47.29 23.63
N GLN A 34 -13.46 48.24 23.48
CA GLN A 34 -12.11 47.95 23.01
C GLN A 34 -11.39 46.92 23.90
N PHE A 35 -11.52 47.05 25.23
CA PHE A 35 -10.94 46.10 26.17
C PHE A 35 -11.54 44.69 25.99
N THR A 36 -12.87 44.57 25.87
CA THR A 36 -13.53 43.27 25.68
C THR A 36 -13.15 42.61 24.36
N VAL A 37 -13.01 43.39 23.28
CA VAL A 37 -12.53 42.89 21.99
C VAL A 37 -11.09 42.38 22.10
N ALA A 38 -10.20 43.17 22.71
CA ALA A 38 -8.81 42.78 22.90
C ALA A 38 -8.68 41.51 23.75
N GLN A 39 -9.49 41.37 24.81
CA GLN A 39 -9.52 40.18 25.65
C GLN A 39 -10.00 38.96 24.86
N ALA A 40 -11.06 39.09 24.06
CA ALA A 40 -11.58 38.02 23.23
C ALA A 40 -10.56 37.56 22.16
N GLU A 41 -9.81 38.50 21.58
CA GLU A 41 -8.73 38.18 20.63
C GLU A 41 -7.58 37.43 21.29
N CYS A 42 -7.15 37.87 22.48
CA CYS A 42 -6.14 37.18 23.28
C CYS A 42 -6.56 35.74 23.59
N ASP A 43 -7.80 35.54 24.06
CA ASP A 43 -8.35 34.21 24.33
C ASP A 43 -8.42 33.33 23.07
N ARG A 44 -8.81 33.92 21.93
CA ARG A 44 -8.84 33.22 20.64
C ARG A 44 -7.46 32.73 20.24
N GLN A 45 -6.43 33.57 20.39
CA GLN A 45 -5.04 33.21 20.07
C GLN A 45 -4.53 32.08 20.97
N TRP A 46 -4.80 32.16 22.28
CA TRP A 46 -4.44 31.10 23.22
C TRP A 46 -5.10 29.76 22.88
N ARG A 47 -6.39 29.77 22.56
CA ARG A 47 -7.12 28.55 22.13
C ARG A 47 -6.53 27.96 20.86
N TYR A 48 -6.23 28.81 19.87
CA TYR A 48 -5.62 28.35 18.61
C TYR A 48 -4.23 27.74 18.83
N ALA A 49 -3.40 28.37 19.64
CA ALA A 49 -2.08 27.84 20.00
C ALA A 49 -2.19 26.49 20.73
N ALA A 50 -3.17 26.35 21.64
CA ALA A 50 -3.41 25.10 22.34
C ALA A 50 -3.88 23.97 21.41
N ILE A 51 -4.76 24.27 20.45
CA ILE A 51 -5.20 23.31 19.42
C ILE A 51 -4.02 22.86 18.57
N LYS A 52 -3.24 23.80 18.02
CA LYS A 52 -2.05 23.48 17.23
C LYS A 52 -1.05 22.60 17.96
N LYS A 53 -0.84 22.85 19.26
CA LYS A 53 0.04 22.02 20.09
C LYS A 53 -0.47 20.59 20.22
N LYS A 54 -1.79 20.40 20.37
CA LYS A 54 -2.43 19.07 20.42
C LYS A 54 -2.33 18.35 19.07
N GLU A 55 -2.60 19.06 17.98
CA GLU A 55 -2.47 18.50 16.62
C GLU A 55 -1.04 18.03 16.34
N ALA A 56 -0.03 18.86 16.66
CA ALA A 56 1.37 18.47 16.51
C ALA A 56 1.75 17.23 17.34
N ALA A 57 1.21 17.11 18.56
CA ALA A 57 1.41 15.93 19.39
C ALA A 57 0.76 14.68 18.78
N LEU A 58 -0.43 14.82 18.21
CA LEU A 58 -1.15 13.73 17.55
C LEU A 58 -0.41 13.24 16.30
N TYR A 59 0.07 14.16 15.46
CA TYR A 59 0.91 13.78 14.31
C TYR A 59 2.19 13.07 14.74
N LYS A 60 2.86 13.55 15.78
CA LYS A 60 4.06 12.90 16.31
C LYS A 60 3.76 11.49 16.84
N HIS A 61 2.60 11.29 17.45
CA HIS A 61 2.16 9.96 17.90
C HIS A 61 1.87 9.04 16.71
N GLN A 62 1.15 9.51 15.69
CA GLN A 62 0.86 8.74 14.48
C GLN A 62 2.14 8.27 13.79
N VAL A 63 3.12 9.16 13.60
CA VAL A 63 4.42 8.81 13.02
C VAL A 63 5.11 7.72 13.84
N ARG A 64 5.12 7.84 15.18
CA ARG A 64 5.72 6.83 16.06
C ARG A 64 5.04 5.46 15.92
N VAL A 65 3.71 5.42 15.81
CA VAL A 65 2.97 4.18 15.61
C VAL A 65 3.33 3.53 14.28
N LEU A 66 3.41 4.32 13.20
CA LEU A 66 3.81 3.82 11.88
C LEU A 66 5.24 3.26 11.90
N GLU A 67 6.19 3.94 12.56
CA GLU A 67 7.56 3.43 12.71
C GLU A 67 7.62 2.13 13.53
N GLN A 68 6.73 1.95 14.51
CA GLN A 68 6.65 0.71 15.29
C GLN A 68 6.13 -0.44 14.43
N LEU A 69 5.10 -0.20 13.63
CA LEU A 69 4.56 -1.19 12.68
C LEU A 69 5.62 -1.61 11.66
N GLU A 70 6.34 -0.67 11.05
CA GLU A 70 7.40 -0.99 10.09
C GLU A 70 8.54 -1.81 10.76
N LYS A 71 8.89 -1.48 12.00
CA LYS A 71 9.87 -2.25 12.78
C LYS A 71 9.37 -3.66 13.08
N GLU A 72 8.10 -3.84 13.37
CA GLU A 72 7.49 -5.15 13.62
C GLU A 72 7.42 -5.99 12.34
N GLU A 73 6.98 -5.42 11.22
CA GLU A 73 7.02 -6.07 9.91
C GLU A 73 8.44 -6.50 9.55
N ARG A 74 9.44 -5.63 9.79
CA ARG A 74 10.85 -5.98 9.56
C ARG A 74 11.34 -7.12 10.49
N ARG A 75 10.84 -7.20 11.72
CA ARG A 75 11.13 -8.33 12.64
C ARG A 75 10.45 -9.60 12.16
N GLU A 76 9.22 -9.52 11.69
CA GLU A 76 8.46 -10.65 11.14
C GLU A 76 9.11 -11.19 9.87
N TRP A 77 9.51 -10.31 8.96
CA TRP A 77 10.29 -10.67 7.78
C TRP A 77 11.57 -11.41 8.14
N ARG A 78 12.30 -10.94 9.17
CA ARG A 78 13.50 -11.63 9.68
C ARG A 78 13.17 -13.00 10.30
N ARG A 79 12.04 -13.14 11.00
CA ARG A 79 11.57 -14.41 11.56
C ARG A 79 11.20 -15.39 10.45
N TRP A 80 10.38 -14.97 9.50
CA TRP A 80 9.99 -15.75 8.34
C TRP A 80 11.19 -16.20 7.52
N LYS A 81 12.15 -15.31 7.25
CA LYS A 81 13.38 -15.65 6.51
C LYS A 81 14.21 -16.73 7.23
N LYS A 82 14.34 -16.64 8.56
CA LYS A 82 15.03 -17.66 9.36
C LYS A 82 14.28 -19.00 9.35
N GLU A 83 12.95 -18.98 9.43
CA GLU A 83 12.13 -20.19 9.43
C GLU A 83 12.18 -20.89 8.06
N ARG A 84 12.05 -20.15 6.95
CA ARG A 84 12.20 -20.68 5.59
C ARG A 84 13.56 -21.33 5.37
N SER A 85 14.63 -20.74 5.95
CA SER A 85 15.98 -21.32 5.89
C SER A 85 16.11 -22.64 6.69
N ARG A 86 15.35 -22.79 7.78
CA ARG A 86 15.34 -24.03 8.59
C ARG A 86 14.55 -25.15 7.94
N SER A 87 13.42 -24.84 7.28
CA SER A 87 12.65 -25.84 6.53
C SER A 87 13.43 -26.36 5.32
N ASN A 88 14.06 -25.49 4.54
CA ASN A 88 14.91 -25.92 3.41
C ASN A 88 16.09 -26.82 3.86
N ASN A 89 16.66 -26.59 5.05
CA ASN A 89 17.74 -27.44 5.56
C ASN A 89 17.25 -28.80 6.10
N LYS A 90 15.96 -28.95 6.46
CA LYS A 90 15.39 -30.23 6.89
C LYS A 90 15.01 -31.11 5.70
N ASP A 91 14.55 -30.50 4.60
CA ASP A 91 14.26 -31.23 3.36
C ASP A 91 15.50 -31.45 2.48
N GLY A 92 16.59 -30.70 2.72
CA GLY A 92 17.88 -30.84 2.04
C GLY A 92 18.83 -31.91 2.61
N GLY A 93 18.39 -32.70 3.61
CA GLY A 93 19.20 -33.75 4.23
C GLY A 93 19.53 -34.96 3.35
N GLN A 94 19.16 -34.94 2.06
CA GLN A 94 19.38 -36.05 1.14
C GLN A 94 19.95 -35.64 -0.24
N GLN A 95 20.60 -34.48 -0.35
CA GLN A 95 21.49 -34.22 -1.47
C GLN A 95 22.89 -33.85 -0.97
N GLN A 96 23.80 -34.78 -1.22
CA GLN A 96 25.24 -34.67 -1.00
C GLN A 96 25.81 -33.41 -1.65
N GLY A 97 26.94 -32.98 -1.10
CA GLY A 97 27.56 -31.71 -1.38
C GLY A 97 27.86 -31.46 -2.85
N SER A 98 28.00 -30.18 -3.18
CA SER A 98 29.09 -29.69 -4.03
C SER A 98 29.18 -28.17 -3.94
N SER A 99 30.39 -27.74 -3.57
CA SER A 99 31.09 -26.54 -4.03
C SER A 99 30.43 -25.17 -3.91
N SER A 100 30.99 -24.41 -2.96
CA SER A 100 31.43 -23.04 -3.19
C SER A 100 32.09 -22.86 -4.57
N SER A 101 31.48 -22.04 -5.43
CA SER A 101 32.14 -21.13 -6.37
C SER A 101 31.04 -20.31 -7.03
N LEU A 102 31.27 -19.02 -7.21
CA LEU A 102 30.56 -18.26 -8.25
C LEU A 102 31.06 -18.80 -9.60
N PRO A 103 30.17 -19.16 -10.53
CA PRO A 103 30.47 -18.91 -11.92
C PRO A 103 29.26 -18.31 -12.65
N ASP A 104 29.54 -17.80 -13.86
CA ASP A 104 28.61 -17.18 -14.78
C ASP A 104 27.18 -17.72 -14.75
N LYS A 105 26.25 -16.76 -14.66
CA LYS A 105 24.81 -16.94 -14.54
C LYS A 105 24.23 -17.46 -15.86
N VAL A 106 24.49 -18.72 -16.19
CA VAL A 106 23.65 -19.51 -17.08
C VAL A 106 22.36 -19.73 -16.30
N TYR A 107 21.38 -18.85 -16.50
CA TYR A 107 20.08 -18.98 -15.86
C TYR A 107 19.45 -20.32 -16.28
N ASP A 108 19.14 -21.16 -15.30
CA ASP A 108 18.37 -22.37 -15.55
C ASP A 108 17.06 -22.01 -16.28
N PRO A 109 16.70 -22.75 -17.35
CA PRO A 109 15.43 -22.55 -18.03
C PRO A 109 14.26 -22.66 -17.07
N PHE A 110 13.32 -21.73 -17.16
CA PHE A 110 12.07 -21.85 -16.42
C PHE A 110 11.29 -23.05 -16.94
N SER A 111 10.81 -23.91 -16.03
CA SER A 111 10.12 -25.16 -16.35
C SER A 111 8.73 -25.22 -15.73
N GLY A 112 7.81 -25.92 -16.39
CA GLY A 112 6.40 -26.05 -15.98
C GLY A 112 5.51 -24.94 -16.51
N SER A 113 4.20 -25.10 -16.41
CA SER A 113 3.24 -24.11 -16.95
C SER A 113 3.38 -22.77 -16.24
N LEU A 114 3.32 -21.66 -17.02
CA LEU A 114 3.32 -20.30 -16.46
C LEU A 114 2.25 -20.10 -15.38
N SER A 115 1.10 -20.78 -15.47
CA SER A 115 -0.01 -20.65 -14.50
C SER A 115 0.28 -21.31 -13.14
N ASP A 116 1.17 -22.32 -13.14
CA ASP A 116 1.46 -23.16 -11.97
C ASP A 116 2.64 -22.60 -11.15
N GLN A 117 3.36 -21.62 -11.70
CA GLN A 117 4.45 -20.92 -11.03
C GLN A 117 4.00 -20.26 -9.73
N THR A 118 4.88 -20.20 -8.73
CA THR A 118 4.62 -19.48 -7.49
C THR A 118 4.68 -17.97 -7.70
N LYS A 119 4.19 -17.17 -6.75
CA LYS A 119 4.29 -15.70 -6.85
C LYS A 119 5.76 -15.25 -6.92
N ASP A 120 6.64 -15.89 -6.15
CA ASP A 120 8.08 -15.61 -6.14
C ASP A 120 8.70 -15.90 -7.52
N ASP A 121 8.37 -17.04 -8.13
CA ASP A 121 8.90 -17.40 -9.46
C ASP A 121 8.40 -16.44 -10.56
N LEU A 122 7.15 -16.01 -10.48
CA LEU A 122 6.59 -15.02 -11.40
C LEU A 122 7.27 -13.65 -11.28
N LEU A 123 7.65 -13.24 -10.07
CA LEU A 123 8.45 -12.01 -9.85
C LEU A 123 9.85 -12.14 -10.48
N ILE A 124 10.47 -13.32 -10.38
CA ILE A 124 11.76 -13.60 -11.02
C ILE A 124 11.64 -13.58 -12.54
N ILE A 125 10.58 -14.17 -13.10
CA ILE A 125 10.29 -14.13 -14.54
C ILE A 125 10.04 -12.68 -14.98
N ALA A 126 9.20 -11.92 -14.28
CA ALA A 126 8.94 -10.51 -14.59
C ALA A 126 10.22 -9.65 -14.54
N SER A 127 11.06 -9.85 -13.53
CA SER A 127 12.36 -9.18 -13.40
C SER A 127 13.29 -9.56 -14.55
N SER A 128 13.28 -10.82 -14.99
CA SER A 128 14.09 -11.27 -16.14
C SER A 128 13.66 -10.67 -17.47
N LEU A 129 12.38 -10.28 -17.57
CA LEU A 129 11.78 -9.61 -18.73
C LEU A 129 11.89 -8.07 -18.62
N GLY A 130 12.45 -7.54 -17.54
CA GLY A 130 12.57 -6.08 -17.32
C GLY A 130 11.24 -5.39 -17.01
N LEU A 131 10.22 -6.13 -16.57
CA LEU A 131 8.89 -5.60 -16.29
C LEU A 131 8.87 -4.83 -14.97
N SER A 132 9.19 -3.53 -15.03
CA SER A 132 9.27 -2.64 -13.85
C SER A 132 7.91 -2.25 -13.25
N GLN A 133 6.80 -2.74 -13.80
CA GLN A 133 5.44 -2.49 -13.31
C GLN A 133 4.96 -3.55 -12.31
N VAL A 134 5.79 -4.56 -12.05
CA VAL A 134 5.48 -5.71 -11.21
C VAL A 134 6.40 -5.68 -9.99
N ASP A 135 5.80 -5.52 -8.82
CA ASP A 135 6.50 -5.45 -7.54
C ASP A 135 5.98 -6.50 -6.55
N GLU A 136 6.65 -6.63 -5.41
CA GLU A 136 6.27 -7.58 -4.35
C GLU A 136 4.83 -7.35 -3.81
N THR A 137 4.28 -6.15 -3.99
CA THR A 137 2.90 -5.78 -3.62
C THR A 137 1.86 -6.26 -4.62
N SER A 138 2.24 -6.64 -5.85
CA SER A 138 1.33 -7.06 -6.90
C SER A 138 0.67 -8.41 -6.58
N VAL A 139 -0.61 -8.54 -6.94
CA VAL A 139 -1.37 -9.80 -6.78
C VAL A 139 -0.94 -10.80 -7.86
N LYS A 140 -0.80 -12.09 -7.50
CA LYS A 140 -0.36 -13.16 -8.42
C LYS A 140 -1.05 -13.12 -9.80
N ALA A 141 -2.37 -12.93 -9.81
CA ALA A 141 -3.15 -12.85 -11.05
C ALA A 141 -2.78 -11.67 -11.94
N SER A 142 -2.48 -10.51 -11.34
CA SER A 142 -2.02 -9.32 -12.07
C SER A 142 -0.64 -9.55 -12.69
N ILE A 143 0.29 -10.14 -11.93
CA ILE A 143 1.63 -10.49 -12.43
C ILE A 143 1.55 -11.44 -13.62
N LEU A 144 0.72 -12.50 -13.51
CA LEU A 144 0.47 -13.44 -14.60
C LEU A 144 -0.08 -12.74 -15.86
N SER A 145 -1.02 -11.81 -15.68
CA SER A 145 -1.61 -11.07 -16.79
C SER A 145 -0.55 -10.24 -17.53
N VAL A 146 0.29 -9.51 -16.79
CA VAL A 146 1.33 -8.65 -17.36
C VAL A 146 2.39 -9.48 -18.10
N ILE A 147 2.84 -10.59 -17.49
CA ILE A 147 3.81 -11.49 -18.13
C ILE A 147 3.23 -12.09 -19.42
N ARG A 148 1.98 -12.55 -19.40
CA ARG A 148 1.31 -13.09 -20.61
C ARG A 148 1.21 -12.05 -21.70
N GLN A 149 0.75 -10.84 -21.37
CA GLN A 149 0.67 -9.72 -22.31
C GLN A 149 2.03 -9.39 -22.92
N HIS A 150 3.11 -9.45 -22.13
CA HIS A 150 4.46 -9.23 -22.63
C HIS A 150 4.89 -10.33 -23.61
N PHE A 151 4.62 -11.61 -23.32
CA PHE A 151 4.90 -12.70 -24.25
C PHE A 151 3.99 -12.70 -25.49
N ASP A 152 2.80 -12.11 -25.43
CA ASP A 152 1.92 -11.95 -26.60
C ASP A 152 2.37 -10.81 -27.51
N THR A 153 3.02 -9.79 -26.95
CA THR A 153 3.66 -8.70 -27.72
C THR A 153 5.04 -9.08 -28.26
N HIS A 154 5.72 -10.02 -27.60
CA HIS A 154 7.05 -10.54 -27.95
C HIS A 154 7.04 -12.07 -28.12
N PRO A 155 6.37 -12.59 -29.18
CA PRO A 155 6.25 -14.04 -29.39
C PRO A 155 7.60 -14.75 -29.56
N GLU A 156 8.64 -14.06 -30.04
CA GLU A 156 10.01 -14.55 -30.15
C GLU A 156 10.60 -15.04 -28.82
N LEU A 157 10.15 -14.44 -27.71
CA LEU A 157 10.61 -14.83 -26.37
C LEU A 157 10.02 -16.18 -25.93
N LYS A 158 8.90 -16.63 -26.51
CA LYS A 158 8.32 -17.94 -26.21
C LYS A 158 9.20 -19.09 -26.70
N GLU A 159 10.04 -18.85 -27.72
CA GLU A 159 10.97 -19.82 -28.28
C GLU A 159 12.38 -19.72 -27.67
N ALA A 160 12.65 -18.64 -26.92
CA ALA A 160 13.93 -18.48 -26.25
C ALA A 160 14.17 -19.66 -25.28
N PRO A 161 15.36 -20.29 -25.29
CA PRO A 161 15.65 -21.48 -24.48
C PRO A 161 15.33 -21.31 -22.99
N ARG A 162 15.42 -20.07 -22.50
CA ARG A 162 15.15 -19.69 -21.12
C ARG A 162 13.67 -19.75 -20.73
N TYR A 163 12.76 -19.48 -21.67
CA TYR A 163 11.31 -19.39 -21.43
C TYR A 163 10.51 -20.50 -22.13
N ALA A 164 11.13 -21.25 -23.04
CA ALA A 164 10.48 -22.32 -23.80
C ALA A 164 9.78 -23.36 -22.92
N GLY A 165 10.34 -23.65 -21.74
CA GLY A 165 9.75 -24.57 -20.77
C GLY A 165 8.45 -24.07 -20.11
N LEU A 166 8.19 -22.76 -20.13
CA LEU A 166 6.96 -22.14 -19.60
C LEU A 166 5.73 -22.37 -20.47
N PHE A 167 5.97 -22.54 -21.77
CA PHE A 167 4.95 -22.72 -22.80
C PHE A 167 4.91 -24.14 -23.33
N GLY A 168 5.56 -25.07 -22.62
CA GLY A 168 5.77 -26.46 -23.01
C GLY A 168 4.62 -27.02 -23.86
N LYS A 169 4.94 -27.30 -25.13
CA LYS A 169 4.07 -28.00 -26.06
C LYS A 169 3.50 -29.22 -25.35
N LYS A 170 2.19 -29.41 -25.44
CA LYS A 170 1.54 -30.71 -25.15
C LYS A 170 2.08 -31.74 -26.14
N SER A 171 3.32 -32.21 -25.98
CA SER A 171 3.87 -33.30 -26.78
C SER A 171 3.19 -34.59 -26.31
N SER A 172 2.10 -34.93 -27.00
CA SER A 172 1.96 -36.23 -27.66
C SER A 172 2.37 -37.47 -26.85
N LYS A 173 1.90 -37.61 -25.60
CA LYS A 173 1.90 -38.91 -24.90
C LYS A 173 0.62 -39.72 -25.17
N ARG A 174 0.06 -39.62 -26.37
CA ARG A 174 -1.10 -40.43 -26.82
C ARG A 174 -0.94 -41.09 -28.19
N GLU A 175 0.06 -40.72 -29.00
CA GLU A 175 0.26 -41.34 -30.33
C GLU A 175 1.27 -42.51 -30.31
N ALA A 176 2.16 -42.58 -29.30
CA ALA A 176 3.05 -43.74 -29.12
C ALA A 176 2.33 -44.96 -28.51
N SER A 177 1.15 -44.78 -27.91
CA SER A 177 0.33 -45.87 -27.38
C SER A 177 -0.60 -46.48 -28.42
N SER A 178 -1.07 -45.71 -29.42
CA SER A 178 -1.97 -46.23 -30.47
C SER A 178 -1.25 -47.07 -31.53
N LEU A 179 0.01 -46.76 -31.84
CA LEU A 179 0.82 -47.55 -32.80
C LEU A 179 1.38 -48.85 -32.19
N ALA A 180 1.57 -48.90 -30.86
CA ALA A 180 1.98 -50.12 -30.17
C ALA A 180 0.81 -51.11 -29.99
N GLU A 181 -0.40 -50.63 -29.71
CA GLU A 181 -1.58 -51.50 -29.59
C GLU A 181 -2.00 -52.10 -30.94
N GLU A 182 -1.89 -51.37 -32.06
CA GLU A 182 -2.22 -51.89 -33.39
C GLU A 182 -1.22 -52.96 -33.87
N ALA A 183 0.07 -52.81 -33.55
CA ALA A 183 1.09 -53.83 -33.83
C ALA A 183 0.88 -55.12 -33.01
N THR A 184 0.36 -55.00 -31.79
CA THR A 184 0.13 -56.16 -30.91
C THR A 184 -1.18 -56.89 -31.27
N GLN A 185 -2.21 -56.15 -31.71
CA GLN A 185 -3.49 -56.71 -32.15
C GLN A 185 -3.39 -57.37 -33.55
N ALA A 186 -2.53 -56.83 -34.44
CA ALA A 186 -2.24 -57.44 -35.75
C ALA A 186 -1.48 -58.78 -35.64
N SER A 187 -0.61 -58.93 -34.64
CA SER A 187 0.07 -60.21 -34.36
C SER A 187 -0.81 -61.27 -33.70
N GLN A 188 -1.86 -60.88 -32.97
CA GLN A 188 -2.82 -61.83 -32.38
C GLN A 188 -3.84 -62.36 -33.38
N ARG A 189 -4.20 -61.59 -34.43
CA ARG A 189 -5.15 -62.05 -35.47
C ARG A 189 -4.58 -63.06 -36.46
N ARG A 190 -3.25 -63.12 -36.66
CA ARG A 190 -2.62 -64.13 -37.56
C ARG A 190 -2.44 -65.52 -36.96
N ARG A 191 -2.81 -65.74 -35.68
CA ARG A 191 -2.65 -67.03 -34.99
C ARG A 191 -3.94 -67.85 -34.85
N LEU A 192 -5.05 -67.39 -35.43
CA LEU A 192 -6.36 -68.03 -35.30
C LEU A 192 -6.94 -68.57 -36.62
N ASP A 193 -6.20 -68.48 -37.73
CA ASP A 193 -6.64 -68.93 -39.06
C ASP A 193 -5.66 -69.93 -39.75
N ASP A 194 -4.73 -70.55 -39.00
CA ASP A 194 -3.97 -71.76 -39.40
C ASP A 194 -4.21 -72.86 -38.34
#